data_AF-A0A426YGA0-F1
#
_entry.id   AF-A0A426YGA0-F1
#
_cell.length_a   1.000
_cell.length_b   1.000
_cell.length_c   1.000
_cell.angle_alpha   90.00
_cell.angle_beta   90.00
_cell.angle_gamma   90.00
#
_symmetry.space_group_name_H-M   'P 1'
#
loop_
_entity.id
_entity.type
_entity.pdbx_description
1 polymer ?
#
loop_
_entity_poly.entity_id
_entity_poly.type
_entity_poly.pdbx_seq_one_letter_code
_entity_poly.pdbx_strand_id
1 'polypeptide(L)' 'MAKLYNRRGKLAPNPEGPYRATSIIRNETYRLATHEGNPLRRTYHISNLKKSYA' A
#
# COMPACT_ATOMS: atom_id res chain seq x y z
N MET A 1 18.35 -24.16 20.23
CA MET A 1 18.54 -24.60 18.82
C MET A 1 17.18 -24.75 18.15
N ALA A 2 16.80 -23.86 17.24
CA ALA A 2 15.71 -24.10 16.28
C ALA A 2 15.90 -23.23 15.03
N LYS A 3 15.78 -23.88 13.86
CA LYS A 3 16.20 -23.46 12.52
C LYS A 3 15.58 -22.14 12.04
N LEU A 4 16.44 -21.21 11.61
CA LEU A 4 16.07 -20.14 10.66
C LEU A 4 15.77 -20.77 9.30
N TYR A 5 14.49 -20.96 8.98
CA TYR A 5 14.05 -21.31 7.64
C TYR A 5 14.29 -20.11 6.72
N ASN A 6 15.45 -20.14 6.08
CA ASN A 6 15.82 -19.31 4.96
C ASN A 6 14.96 -19.72 3.74
N ARG A 7 13.67 -19.40 3.78
CA ARG A 7 12.77 -19.52 2.63
C ARG A 7 12.82 -18.17 1.93
N ARG A 8 13.50 -18.08 0.79
CA ARG A 8 13.28 -17.03 -0.21
C ARG A 8 11.84 -17.14 -0.74
N GLY A 9 10.86 -16.93 0.13
CA GLY A 9 9.47 -16.71 -0.24
C GLY A 9 9.37 -15.32 -0.83
N LYS A 10 8.55 -15.17 -1.88
CA LYS A 10 8.18 -13.87 -2.46
C LYS A 10 8.09 -12.82 -1.34
N LEU A 11 8.81 -11.71 -1.50
CA LEU A 11 8.69 -10.57 -0.60
C LEU A 11 7.20 -10.31 -0.43
N ALA A 12 6.70 -10.51 0.80
CA ALA A 12 5.33 -10.12 1.11
C ALA A 12 5.22 -8.64 0.71
N PRO A 13 4.09 -8.20 0.14
CA PRO A 13 3.90 -6.79 -0.17
C PRO A 13 4.16 -6.03 1.13
N ASN A 14 5.23 -5.22 1.17
CA ASN A 14 5.52 -4.42 2.36
C ASN A 14 4.49 -3.28 2.34
N PRO A 15 3.43 -3.33 3.15
CA PRO A 15 2.42 -2.29 3.11
C PRO A 15 3.04 -1.04 3.72
N GLU A 16 3.22 0.01 2.93
CA GLU A 16 3.84 1.27 3.37
C GLU A 16 2.90 2.12 4.26
N GLY A 17 2.23 1.49 5.23
CA GLY A 17 1.38 2.16 6.20
C GLY A 17 0.01 2.60 5.66
N PRO A 18 -0.80 3.23 6.53
CA PRO A 18 -2.13 3.71 6.18
C PRO A 18 -2.06 5.01 5.39
N TYR A 19 -2.69 5.01 4.22
CA TYR A 19 -2.82 6.18 3.37
C TYR A 19 -4.29 6.56 3.18
N ARG A 20 -4.54 7.83 2.89
CA ARG A 20 -5.85 8.35 2.51
C ARG A 20 -5.92 8.50 1.00
N ALA A 21 -6.97 7.98 0.37
CA ALA A 21 -7.22 8.25 -1.05
C ALA A 21 -7.67 9.71 -1.21
N THR A 22 -6.96 10.49 -2.03
CA THR A 22 -7.24 11.92 -2.22
C THR A 22 -7.87 12.25 -3.56
N SER A 23 -7.61 11.46 -4.60
CA SER A 23 -8.19 11.70 -5.92
C SER A 23 -8.29 10.41 -6.72
N ILE A 24 -9.31 10.31 -7.58
CA ILE A 24 -9.44 9.28 -8.60
C ILE A 24 -8.85 9.86 -9.88
N ILE A 25 -7.77 9.26 -10.39
CA ILE A 25 -7.11 9.74 -11.62
C ILE A 25 -7.74 9.08 -12.85
N ARG A 26 -8.09 7.79 -12.74
CA ARG A 26 -8.77 6.99 -13.75
C ARG A 26 -9.67 5.98 -13.05
N ASN A 27 -10.51 5.29 -13.82
CA ASN A 27 -11.28 4.14 -13.32
C ASN A 27 -10.33 3.24 -12.52
N GLU A 28 -10.59 3.10 -11.22
CA GLU A 28 -9.86 2.24 -10.29
C GLU A 28 -8.41 2.64 -9.94
N THR A 29 -7.94 3.82 -10.36
CA THR A 29 -6.61 4.34 -10.03
C THR A 29 -6.70 5.57 -9.13
N TYR A 30 -6.04 5.51 -7.98
CA TYR A 30 -6.11 6.52 -6.93
C TYR A 30 -4.76 7.21 -6.70
N ARG A 31 -4.81 8.50 -6.39
CA ARG A 31 -3.71 9.22 -5.73
C ARG A 31 -3.91 9.08 -4.23
N LEU A 32 -2.84 8.72 -3.54
CA LEU A 32 -2.85 8.56 -2.09
C LEU A 32 -2.19 9.79 -1.45
N ALA A 33 -2.49 10.04 -0.18
CA ALA A 33 -1.77 10.97 0.66
C ALA A 33 -1.45 10.33 2.01
N THR A 34 -0.38 10.83 2.63
CA THR A 34 -0.07 10.50 4.03
C THR A 34 -1.17 11.01 4.96
N HIS A 35 -1.13 10.57 6.23
CA HIS A 35 -2.05 11.06 7.25
C HIS A 35 -1.98 12.59 7.44
N GLU A 36 -0.83 13.19 7.14
CA GLU A 36 -0.61 14.65 7.17
C GLU A 36 -1.18 15.38 5.94
N GLY A 37 -1.79 14.68 4.99
CA GLY A 37 -2.38 15.26 3.79
C GLY A 37 -1.38 15.49 2.65
N ASN A 38 -0.12 15.08 2.81
CA ASN A 38 0.89 15.20 1.76
C ASN A 38 0.62 14.17 0.65
N PRO A 39 0.32 14.59 -0.59
CA PRO A 39 0.02 13.66 -1.67
C PRO A 39 1.28 12.87 -2.09
N LEU A 40 1.14 11.56 -2.27
CA LEU A 40 2.17 10.74 -2.86
C LEU A 40 2.31 11.10 -4.34
N ARG A 41 3.56 11.13 -4.82
CA ARG A 41 3.87 11.32 -6.25
C ARG A 41 3.40 10.14 -7.09
N ARG A 42 3.26 8.97 -6.48
CA ARG A 42 2.82 7.72 -7.13
C ARG A 42 1.31 7.57 -7.09
N THR A 43 0.80 6.85 -8.08
CA THR A 43 -0.59 6.46 -8.20
C THR A 43 -0.71 4.96 -8.01
N TYR A 44 -1.85 4.52 -7.47
CA TYR A 44 -2.07 3.14 -7.08
C TYR A 44 -3.39 2.63 -7.64
N HIS A 45 -3.35 1.47 -8.29
CA HIS A 45 -4.56 0.76 -8.72
C HIS A 45 -5.25 0.11 -7.51
N ILE A 46 -6.58 -0.01 -7.53
CA ILE A 46 -7.39 -0.57 -6.44
C ILE A 46 -6.94 -1.98 -6.03
N SER A 47 -6.44 -2.77 -6.99
CA SER A 47 -5.90 -4.12 -6.75
C SER A 47 -4.66 -4.13 -5.84
N ASN A 48 -3.94 -3.02 -5.74
CA ASN A 48 -2.76 -2.86 -4.88
C ASN A 48 -3.11 -2.21 -3.54
N LEU A 49 -4.38 -1.88 -3.30
CA LEU A 49 -4.86 -1.21 -2.10
C LEU A 49 -5.69 -2.19 -1.26
N LYS A 50 -5.56 -2.08 0.06
CA LYS A 50 -6.42 -2.77 1.02
C LYS A 50 -7.12 -1.74 1.88
N LYS A 51 -8.45 -1.78 1.93
CA LYS A 51 -9.24 -0.92 2.82
C LYS A 51 -8.99 -1.36 4.27
N SER A 52 -8.51 -0.42 5.08
CA SER A 52 -8.47 -0.56 6.54
C SER A 52 -9.75 0.06 7.10
N TYR A 53 -10.56 -0.73 7.79
CA TYR A 53 -11.66 -0.23 8.62
C TYR A 53 -11.10 -0.03 10.03
N ALA A 54 -11.27 1.18 10.58
CA ALA A 54 -10.95 1.49 11.96
C ALA A 54 -12.15 1.14 12.85
#